data_AF-Q0APB5-F1
#
_entry.id   AF-Q0APB5-F1
#
_cell.length_a   1.000
_cell.length_b   1.000
_cell.length_c   1.000
_cell.angle_alpha   90.00
_cell.angle_beta   90.00
_cell.angle_gamma   90.00
#
_symmetry.space_group_name_H-M   'P 1'
#
loop_
_entity.id
_entity.type
_entity.pdbx_description
1 polymer ?
#
loop_
_entity_poly.entity_id
_entity_poly.type
_entity_poly.pdbx_seq_one_letter_code
_entity_poly.pdbx_strand_id
1 'polypeptide(L)' 'MKLAMEDVINETCPWSGQPVSAIALTRYRGEVVGFCNPECRDKFESAVRHFDARLAEAGANPASPDRP' A
#
# COMPACT_ATOMS: atom_id res chain seq x y z
N MET A 1 -16.27 -3.87 -7.56
CA MET A 1 -15.81 -2.48 -7.80
C MET A 1 -14.42 -2.56 -8.41
N LYS A 2 -14.26 -2.15 -9.67
CA LYS A 2 -13.01 -2.31 -10.44
C LYS A 2 -11.99 -1.26 -10.01
N LEU A 3 -10.69 -1.54 -10.13
CA LEU A 3 -9.64 -0.53 -9.99
C LEU A 3 -9.65 0.31 -11.28
N ALA A 4 -9.75 1.63 -11.15
CA ALA A 4 -9.85 2.55 -12.26
C ALA A 4 -8.76 3.61 -12.13
N MET A 5 -8.23 4.08 -13.26
CA MET A 5 -7.15 5.07 -13.28
C MET A 5 -7.63 6.43 -12.77
N GLU A 6 -8.92 6.72 -12.96
CA GLU A 6 -9.56 7.96 -12.57
C GLU A 6 -9.69 8.10 -11.04
N ASP A 7 -9.66 6.97 -10.32
CA ASP A 7 -9.72 6.94 -8.85
C ASP A 7 -8.34 7.03 -8.20
N VAL A 8 -7.25 7.02 -8.98
CA VAL A 8 -5.88 6.98 -8.47
C VAL A 8 -5.50 8.30 -7.83
N ILE A 9 -5.14 8.27 -6.55
CA ILE A 9 -4.85 9.48 -5.78
C ILE A 9 -3.43 10.04 -5.98
N ASN A 10 -2.54 9.31 -6.66
CA ASN A 10 -1.15 9.68 -6.84
C ASN A 10 -0.71 9.66 -8.31
N GLU A 11 0.00 10.70 -8.75
CA GLU A 11 0.44 10.84 -10.15
C GLU A 11 1.72 10.05 -10.44
N THR A 12 2.58 9.89 -9.44
CA THR A 12 3.89 9.24 -9.58
C THR A 12 4.07 8.08 -8.62
N CYS A 13 4.86 7.10 -9.05
CA CYS A 13 5.26 5.96 -8.26
C CYS A 13 6.14 6.43 -7.10
N PRO A 14 5.79 6.12 -5.84
CA PRO A 14 6.55 6.59 -4.67
C PRO A 14 7.96 5.99 -4.56
N TRP A 15 8.30 5.05 -5.43
CA TRP A 15 9.55 4.30 -5.43
C TRP A 15 10.59 4.90 -6.36
N SER A 16 10.15 5.30 -7.56
CA SER A 16 11.03 5.74 -8.65
C SER A 16 10.73 7.14 -9.14
N GLY A 17 9.58 7.73 -8.77
CA GLY A 17 9.09 9.01 -9.30
C GLY A 17 8.53 8.95 -10.72
N GLN A 18 8.51 7.77 -11.36
CA GLN A 18 7.91 7.61 -12.69
C GLN A 18 6.38 7.69 -12.65
N PRO A 19 5.72 8.04 -13.76
CA PRO A 19 4.25 8.07 -13.82
C PRO A 19 3.60 6.73 -13.46
N VAL A 20 2.41 6.80 -12.87
CA VAL A 20 1.59 5.61 -12.57
C VAL A 20 1.08 4.92 -13.83
N SER A 21 0.88 3.61 -13.75
CA SER A 21 0.44 2.76 -14.87
C SER A 21 -0.85 2.00 -14.55
N ALA A 22 -1.77 1.92 -15.51
CA ALA A 22 -3.15 1.42 -15.29
C ALA A 22 -3.18 -0.07 -14.93
N ILE A 23 -2.10 -0.79 -15.24
CA ILE A 23 -1.93 -2.21 -14.92
C ILE A 23 -1.35 -2.44 -13.51
N ALA A 24 -0.99 -1.36 -12.81
CA ALA A 24 -0.21 -1.39 -11.58
C ALA A 24 -0.93 -0.61 -10.46
N LEU A 25 -2.25 -0.82 -10.34
CA LEU A 25 -3.10 -0.22 -9.32
C LEU A 25 -3.40 -1.21 -8.19
N THR A 26 -3.64 -0.69 -6.98
CA THR A 26 -4.15 -1.46 -5.84
C THR A 26 -5.00 -0.59 -4.91
N ARG A 27 -5.68 -1.21 -3.94
CA ARG A 27 -6.41 -0.49 -2.89
C ARG A 27 -5.57 -0.41 -1.62
N TYR A 28 -5.52 0.77 -1.04
CA TYR A 28 -4.87 1.01 0.24
C TYR A 28 -5.75 1.91 1.10
N ARG A 29 -6.19 1.39 2.26
CA ARG A 29 -7.04 2.12 3.23
C ARG A 29 -8.29 2.77 2.62
N GLY A 30 -8.91 2.10 1.66
CA GLY A 30 -10.12 2.58 0.96
C GLY A 30 -9.83 3.31 -0.36
N GLU A 31 -8.64 3.88 -0.49
CA GLU A 31 -8.22 4.66 -1.67
C GLU A 31 -7.59 3.78 -2.75
N VAL A 32 -7.61 4.25 -3.99
CA VAL A 32 -6.89 3.62 -5.10
C VAL A 32 -5.54 4.31 -5.25
N VAL A 33 -4.47 3.53 -5.21
CA VAL A 33 -3.09 4.00 -5.39
C VAL A 33 -2.44 3.29 -6.59
N GLY A 34 -1.55 4.00 -7.28
CA GLY A 34 -0.89 3.53 -8.50
C GLY A 34 0.63 3.44 -8.38
N PHE A 35 1.21 2.57 -9.20
CA PHE A 35 2.65 2.36 -9.33
C PHE A 35 3.06 2.37 -10.80
N CYS A 36 4.36 2.53 -11.09
CA CYS A 36 4.84 2.56 -12.47
C CYS A 36 4.80 1.18 -13.15
N ASN A 37 4.80 0.09 -12.37
CA ASN A 37 4.72 -1.29 -12.86
C ASN A 37 4.15 -2.24 -11.78
N PRO A 38 3.71 -3.46 -12.15
CA PRO A 38 3.16 -4.42 -11.21
C PRO A 38 4.14 -4.86 -10.11
N GLU A 39 5.44 -4.90 -10.39
CA GLU A 39 6.45 -5.29 -9.40
C GLU A 39 6.51 -4.31 -8.22
N CYS A 40 6.50 -3.00 -8.48
CA CYS A 40 6.44 -1.97 -7.44
C CYS A 40 5.13 -2.06 -6.63
N ARG A 41 4.00 -2.33 -7.30
CA ARG A 41 2.71 -2.57 -6.63
C ARG A 41 2.81 -3.77 -5.69
N ASP A 42 3.31 -4.90 -6.17
CA ASP A 42 3.37 -6.14 -5.40
C ASP A 42 4.31 -6.01 -4.21
N LYS A 43 5.43 -5.29 -4.37
CA LYS A 43 6.34 -5.03 -3.26
C LYS A 43 5.72 -4.11 -2.21
N PHE A 44 4.89 -3.15 -2.62
CA PHE A 44 4.08 -2.36 -1.69
C PHE A 44 3.04 -3.21 -0.95
N GLU A 45 2.27 -4.04 -1.66
CA GLU A 45 1.27 -4.92 -1.03
C GLU A 45 1.89 -5.86 -0.01
N SER A 46 3.05 -6.45 -0.32
CA SER A 46 3.80 -7.30 0.59
C SER A 46 4.24 -6.55 1.85
N ALA A 47 4.77 -5.33 1.69
CA ALA A 47 5.16 -4.49 2.81
C ALA A 47 3.97 -4.14 3.71
N VAL A 48 2.85 -3.71 3.13
CA VAL A 48 1.62 -3.39 3.87
C VAL A 48 1.13 -4.60 4.66
N ARG A 49 1.03 -5.78 4.03
CA ARG A 49 0.63 -7.02 4.71
C ARG A 49 1.54 -7.37 5.88
N HIS A 50 2.85 -7.19 5.71
CA HIS A 50 3.81 -7.48 6.76
C HIS A 50 3.60 -6.57 7.98
N PHE A 51 3.44 -5.27 7.76
CA PHE A 51 3.23 -4.32 8.86
C PHE A 51 1.84 -4.44 9.48
N ASP A 52 0.79 -4.64 8.69
CA ASP A 52 -0.58 -4.82 9.20
C ASP A 52 -0.68 -6.07 10.09
N ALA A 53 -0.02 -7.18 9.72
CA ALA A 53 0.07 -8.36 10.56
C ALA A 53 0.71 -8.03 11.92
N ARG A 54 1.84 -7.32 11.90
CA ARG A 54 2.54 -6.91 13.13
C ARG A 54 1.73 -5.94 13.99
N LEU A 55 0.98 -5.04 13.36
CA LEU A 55 0.11 -4.10 14.07
C LEU A 55 -1.09 -4.81 14.70
N ALA A 56 -1.68 -5.80 14.02
CA ALA A 56 -2.74 -6.63 14.58
C ALA A 56 -2.23 -7.43 15.80
N GLU A 57 -1.01 -8.00 15.71
CA GLU A 57 -0.35 -8.68 16.83
C GLU A 57 -0.05 -7.71 17.99
N ALA A 58 0.47 -6.51 17.69
CA ALA A 58 0.78 -5.50 18.70
C ALA A 58 -0.47 -4.95 19.41
N GLY A 59 -1.58 -4.80 18.69
CA GLY A 59 -2.87 -4.42 19.27
C GLY A 59 -3.53 -5.54 20.09
N ALA A 60 -3.17 -6.80 19.83
CA ALA A 60 -3.67 -7.97 20.54
C ALA A 60 -2.80 -8.40 21.75
N ASN A 61 -1.57 -7.86 21.88
CA ASN A 61 -0.66 -8.18 22.98
C ASN A 61 -0.68 -7.09 24.07
N PRO A 62 -1.23 -7.35 25.27
CA PRO A 62 -1.27 -6.38 26.36
C PRO A 62 0.12 -6.08 26.99
N ALA A 63 1.18 -6.78 26.58
CA ALA A 63 2.51 -6.67 27.18
C ALA A 63 3.48 -5.73 26.42
N SER A 64 3.01 -4.88 25.50
CA SER A 64 3.89 -3.91 24.83
C SER A 64 4.01 -2.64 25.68
N PRO A 65 5.08 -2.45 26.49
CA PRO A 65 5.08 -1.45 27.57
C PRO A 65 5.39 -0.04 27.08
N ASP A 66 5.96 0.11 25.89
CA ASP A 66 6.47 1.38 25.42
C ASP A 66 6.36 1.43 23.89
N ARG A 67 5.58 2.39 23.39
CA ARG A 67 5.76 2.94 22.05
C ARG A 67 5.91 4.46 22.27
N PRO A 68 7.04 5.07 21.84
CA PRO A 68 7.36 6.47 22.13
C PRO A 68 6.34 7.45 21.55
#